data_AF-A0A7R9FY72-F1
#
_entry.id   AF-A0A7R9FY72-F1
#
_cell.length_a   1.000
_cell.length_b   1.000
_cell.length_c   1.000
_cell.angle_alpha   90.00
_cell.angle_beta   90.00
_cell.angle_gamma   90.00
#
_symmetry.space_group_name_H-M   'P 1'
#
loop_
_entity.id
_entity.type
_entity.pdbx_description
1 polymer ?
#
loop_
_entity_poly.entity_id
_entity_poly.type
_entity_poly.pdbx_seq_one_letter_code
_entity_poly.pdbx_strand_id
1 'polypeptide(L)'
;MYCDLHAHSRKHNTFIYGCENKRYLERRLQEQVFPLMLHKNAADKFSFEDCKFRIQRSKEGTGRVVVWMMGVANSYTMETSFGGSTLGGRSDTHFCTQDYEMMGRYFCETLLDYCDMEPAKVRRTPFDGE
;
A
#
# COMPACT_ATOMS: atom_id res chain seq x y z
N MET A 1 -4.33 -10.10 -6.87
CA MET A 1 -3.48 -9.49 -5.83
C MET A 1 -3.40 -10.44 -4.65
N TYR A 2 -2.28 -10.45 -3.92
CA TYR A 2 -2.13 -11.13 -2.64
C TYR A 2 -1.70 -10.11 -1.57
N CYS A 3 -2.33 -10.14 -0.40
CA CYS A 3 -1.96 -9.27 0.72
C CYS A 3 -2.09 -10.03 2.05
N ASP A 4 -0.98 -10.13 2.78
CA ASP A 4 -0.88 -10.70 4.12
C ASP A 4 -0.95 -9.56 5.14
N LEU A 5 -1.96 -9.57 6.03
CA LEU A 5 -2.25 -8.47 6.95
C LEU A 5 -1.63 -8.72 8.33
N HIS A 6 -0.81 -7.80 8.79
CA HIS A 6 -0.07 -7.88 10.05
C HIS A 6 -0.21 -6.60 10.87
N ALA A 7 0.11 -6.73 12.15
CA ALA A 7 0.25 -5.61 13.06
C ALA A 7 1.73 -5.38 13.42
N HIS A 8 2.12 -4.12 13.50
CA HIS A 8 3.50 -3.73 13.72
C HIS A 8 3.67 -2.99 15.05
N SER A 9 4.52 -3.52 15.93
CA SER A 9 4.63 -3.06 17.33
C SER A 9 5.51 -1.86 17.57
N ARG A 10 6.38 -1.50 16.63
CA ARG A 10 7.39 -0.44 16.81
C ARG A 10 7.15 0.79 15.94
N LYS A 11 6.94 0.55 14.65
CA LYS A 11 6.72 1.58 13.64
C LYS A 11 5.26 2.06 13.65
N HIS A 12 5.08 3.36 13.46
CA HIS A 12 3.77 4.01 13.30
C HIS A 12 3.27 3.91 11.86
N ASN A 13 2.00 4.29 11.64
CA ASN A 13 1.30 4.22 10.36
C ASN A 13 0.99 2.80 9.89
N THR A 14 0.33 2.71 8.74
CA THR A 14 0.22 1.52 7.91
C THR A 14 1.17 1.64 6.73
N PHE A 15 1.85 0.56 6.36
CA PHE A 15 2.75 0.53 5.21
C PHE A 15 2.85 -0.88 4.63
N ILE A 16 3.45 -1.01 3.45
CA ILE A 16 3.56 -2.27 2.72
C ILE A 16 5.02 -2.68 2.49
N TYR A 17 5.29 -3.95 2.74
CA TYR A 17 6.41 -4.65 2.12
C TYR A 17 5.94 -5.34 0.84
N GLY A 18 6.56 -5.01 -0.29
CA GLY A 18 6.30 -5.64 -1.59
C GLY A 18 7.50 -6.41 -2.13
N CYS A 19 7.42 -6.73 -3.41
CA CYS A 19 8.45 -7.44 -4.16
C CYS A 19 8.77 -6.66 -5.45
N GLU A 20 9.92 -5.99 -5.48
CA GLU A 20 10.36 -5.21 -6.64
C GLU A 20 10.47 -6.07 -7.90
N ASN A 21 9.91 -5.61 -9.02
CA ASN A 21 10.06 -6.28 -10.30
C ASN A 21 11.32 -5.79 -11.03
N LYS A 22 12.40 -6.58 -10.94
CA LYS A 22 13.66 -6.35 -11.66
C LYS A 22 13.78 -7.08 -12.99
N ARG A 23 12.90 -8.07 -13.23
CA ARG A 23 13.04 -9.00 -14.37
C ARG A 23 12.36 -8.48 -15.63
N TYR A 24 11.28 -7.72 -15.49
CA TYR A 24 10.45 -7.26 -16.60
C TYR A 24 10.41 -5.73 -16.62
N LEU A 25 11.16 -5.12 -17.53
CA LEU A 25 11.30 -3.66 -17.64
C LEU A 25 9.96 -2.98 -17.94
N GLU A 26 9.10 -3.64 -18.72
CA GLU A 26 7.75 -3.17 -19.06
C GLU A 26 6.80 -3.15 -17.85
N ARG A 27 7.15 -3.84 -16.76
CA ARG A 27 6.38 -3.88 -15.50
C ARG A 27 7.12 -3.20 -14.34
N ARG A 28 8.14 -2.39 -14.65
CA ARG A 28 8.92 -1.68 -13.64
C ARG A 28 8.02 -0.78 -12.80
N LEU A 29 8.14 -0.85 -11.47
CA LEU A 29 7.35 -0.10 -10.49
C LEU A 29 5.85 -0.45 -10.45
N GLN A 30 5.39 -1.44 -11.22
CA GLN A 30 3.98 -1.83 -11.21
C GLN A 30 3.50 -2.22 -9.80
N GLU A 31 4.37 -2.84 -9.02
CA GLU A 31 4.10 -3.23 -7.64
C GLU A 31 3.87 -2.04 -6.69
N GLN A 32 4.22 -0.82 -7.10
CA GLN A 32 4.13 0.39 -6.29
C GLN A 32 2.86 1.21 -6.57
N VAL A 33 2.18 0.93 -7.69
CA VAL A 33 0.98 1.68 -8.09
C VAL A 33 -0.15 1.52 -7.08
N PHE A 34 -0.44 0.29 -6.64
CA PHE A 34 -1.50 0.06 -5.66
C PHE A 34 -1.21 0.72 -4.29
N PRO A 35 -0.02 0.54 -3.68
CA PRO A 35 0.32 1.27 -2.46
C PRO A 35 0.27 2.80 -2.60
N LEU A 36 0.62 3.33 -3.78
CA LEU A 36 0.53 4.77 -4.05
C LEU A 36 -0.93 5.25 -4.13
N MET A 37 -1.84 4.46 -4.74
CA MET A 37 -3.26 4.78 -4.73
C MET A 37 -3.85 4.68 -3.32
N LEU A 38 -3.46 3.67 -2.55
CA LEU A 38 -3.91 3.51 -1.16
C LEU A 38 -3.47 4.68 -0.29
N HIS A 39 -2.24 5.17 -0.47
CA HIS A 39 -1.76 6.38 0.19
C HIS A 39 -2.64 7.60 -0.09
N LYS A 40 -3.13 7.77 -1.33
CA LYS A 40 -4.05 8.87 -1.67
C LYS A 40 -5.40 8.73 -0.97
N ASN A 41 -5.90 7.51 -0.81
CA ASN A 41 -7.19 7.25 -0.17
C ASN A 41 -7.12 7.25 1.37
N ALA A 42 -5.95 6.96 1.95
CA ALA A 42 -5.73 6.84 3.39
C ALA A 42 -4.58 7.72 3.89
N ALA A 43 -4.52 8.97 3.45
CA ALA A 43 -3.36 9.86 3.65
C ALA A 43 -3.00 10.15 5.13
N ASP A 44 -3.95 9.96 6.05
CA ASP A 44 -3.76 10.14 7.50
C ASP A 44 -3.42 8.83 8.25
N LYS A 45 -3.25 7.72 7.53
CA LYS A 45 -2.99 6.39 8.12
C LYS A 45 -1.91 5.62 7.37
N PHE A 46 -1.88 5.70 6.05
CA PHE A 46 -0.98 4.94 5.18
C PHE A 46 0.21 5.79 4.71
N SER A 47 1.43 5.33 5.00
CA SER A 47 2.69 5.96 4.61
C SER A 47 3.30 5.23 3.41
N PHE A 48 3.30 5.88 2.24
CA PHE A 48 3.97 5.33 1.06
C PHE A 48 5.49 5.37 1.20
N GLU A 49 6.04 6.40 1.85
CA GLU A 49 7.47 6.54 2.11
C GLU A 49 8.03 5.39 2.97
N ASP A 50 7.17 4.86 3.84
CA ASP A 50 7.50 3.73 4.70
C ASP A 50 7.47 2.38 4.01
N CYS A 51 6.89 2.30 2.81
CA CYS A 51 6.88 1.08 2.01
C CYS A 51 8.29 0.67 1.58
N LYS A 52 8.53 -0.64 1.45
CA LYS A 52 9.79 -1.20 0.92
C LYS A 52 9.51 -2.35 -0.04
N PHE A 53 10.13 -2.30 -1.21
CA PHE A 53 9.93 -3.29 -2.28
C PHE A 53 11.15 -4.21 -2.48
N ARG A 54 12.34 -3.76 -2.07
CA ARG A 54 13.56 -4.59 -2.13
C ARG A 54 13.44 -5.77 -1.18
N ILE A 55 13.61 -6.98 -1.72
CA ILE A 55 13.60 -8.22 -0.95
C ILE A 55 14.96 -8.37 -0.23
N GLN A 56 14.91 -8.63 1.07
CA GLN A 56 16.08 -8.99 1.87
C GLN A 56 16.20 -10.52 1.94
N ARG A 57 17.43 -11.05 1.95
CA ARG A 57 17.69 -12.50 1.99
C ARG A 57 16.98 -13.21 3.15
N SER A 58 16.93 -12.57 4.32
CA SER A 58 16.22 -13.08 5.50
C SER A 58 14.69 -13.12 5.37
N LYS A 59 14.13 -12.59 4.29
CA LYS A 59 12.68 -12.50 4.03
C LYS A 59 12.24 -13.30 2.80
N GLU A 60 13.13 -14.08 2.19
CA GLU A 60 12.83 -14.90 1.01
C GLU A 60 11.72 -15.93 1.25
N GLY A 61 11.60 -16.43 2.50
CA GLY A 61 10.55 -17.38 2.88
C GLY A 61 9.21 -16.76 3.30
N THR A 62 9.03 -15.43 3.17
CA THR A 62 7.77 -14.78 3.56
C THR A 62 6.67 -15.04 2.53
N GLY A 63 5.40 -15.05 2.98
CA GLY A 63 4.24 -15.33 2.12
C GLY A 63 4.21 -14.48 0.85
N ARG A 64 4.47 -13.17 0.96
CA ARG A 64 4.52 -12.27 -0.21
C ARG A 64 5.56 -12.70 -1.26
N VAL A 65 6.72 -13.21 -0.85
CA VAL A 65 7.80 -13.59 -1.77
C VAL A 65 7.45 -14.91 -2.45
N VAL A 66 6.90 -15.87 -1.70
CA VAL A 66 6.43 -17.15 -2.25
C VAL A 66 5.35 -16.92 -3.31
N VAL A 67 4.33 -16.12 -2.99
CA VAL A 67 3.22 -15.85 -3.93
C VAL A 67 3.67 -14.98 -5.11
N TRP A 68 4.63 -14.08 -4.90
CA TRP A 68 5.28 -13.34 -6.00
C TRP A 68 6.02 -14.27 -6.98
N MET A 69 6.76 -15.27 -6.47
CA MET A 69 7.42 -16.27 -7.30
C MET A 69 6.44 -17.16 -8.08
N MET A 70 5.20 -17.29 -7.62
CA MET A 70 4.10 -17.95 -8.33
C MET A 70 3.46 -17.07 -9.43
N GLY A 71 3.99 -15.87 -9.68
CA GLY A 71 3.57 -15.00 -10.78
C GLY A 71 2.59 -13.88 -10.39
N VAL A 72 2.25 -13.74 -9.11
CA VAL A 72 1.39 -12.65 -8.64
C VAL A 72 2.24 -11.42 -8.33
N ALA A 73 2.35 -10.49 -9.28
CA ALA A 73 3.22 -9.31 -9.17
C ALA A 73 2.90 -8.45 -7.92
N ASN A 74 1.61 -8.16 -7.70
CA ASN A 74 1.14 -7.43 -6.53
C ASN A 74 0.94 -8.38 -5.35
N SER A 75 2.06 -8.72 -4.72
CA SER A 75 2.12 -9.55 -3.51
C SER A 75 2.73 -8.75 -2.37
N TYR A 76 1.96 -8.59 -1.30
CA TYR A 76 2.28 -7.67 -0.22
C TYR A 76 2.19 -8.32 1.16
N THR A 77 2.98 -7.78 2.09
CA THR A 77 2.69 -7.81 3.52
C THR A 77 2.30 -6.39 3.90
N MET A 78 1.08 -6.18 4.39
CA MET A 78 0.64 -4.90 4.95
C MET A 78 0.81 -4.95 6.46
N GLU A 79 1.50 -3.95 7.00
CA GLU A 79 1.83 -3.83 8.40
C GLU A 79 1.13 -2.59 8.95
N THR A 80 0.29 -2.75 9.96
CA THR A 80 -0.45 -1.64 10.58
C THR A 80 -0.06 -1.45 12.04
N SER A 81 0.24 -0.22 12.45
CA SER A 81 0.74 0.06 13.80
C SER A 81 -0.23 -0.32 14.93
N PHE A 82 0.31 -0.80 16.06
CA PHE A 82 -0.38 -0.81 17.35
C PHE A 82 -0.41 0.57 18.03
N GLY A 83 0.49 1.48 17.65
CA GLY A 83 0.67 2.78 18.33
C GLY A 83 -0.10 3.94 17.71
N GLY A 84 -0.45 3.87 16.42
CA GLY A 84 -1.19 4.92 15.73
C GLY A 84 -0.45 5.57 14.55
N SER A 85 -0.80 6.82 14.23
CA SER A 85 -0.24 7.54 13.07
C SER A 85 0.61 8.74 13.47
N THR A 86 1.61 9.03 12.62
CA THR A 86 2.41 10.26 12.63
C THR A 86 2.07 11.16 11.43
N LEU A 87 0.93 10.92 10.76
CA LEU A 87 0.56 11.58 9.52
C LEU A 87 -0.62 12.53 9.73
N GLY A 88 -0.57 13.69 9.05
CA GLY A 88 -1.67 14.64 8.95
C GLY A 88 -2.26 15.06 10.30
N GLY A 89 -3.57 15.35 10.30
CA GLY A 89 -4.31 15.78 11.49
C GLY A 89 -4.49 14.70 12.56
N ARG A 90 -3.95 13.49 12.33
CA ARG A 90 -4.00 12.35 13.24
C ARG A 90 -2.65 12.00 13.86
N SER A 91 -1.63 12.85 13.66
CA SER A 91 -0.35 12.72 14.36
C SER A 91 -0.57 12.57 15.87
N ASP A 92 0.22 11.70 16.50
CA ASP A 92 0.26 11.50 17.96
C ASP A 92 -1.05 10.94 18.56
N THR A 93 -1.89 10.34 17.72
CA THR A 93 -3.11 9.63 18.16
C THR A 93 -2.99 8.13 17.95
N HIS A 94 -3.52 7.36 18.91
CA HIS A 94 -3.56 5.90 18.81
C HIS A 94 -4.62 5.43 17.81
N PHE A 95 -4.32 4.37 17.08
CA PHE A 95 -5.34 3.69 16.28
C PHE A 95 -6.33 2.95 17.18
N CYS A 96 -7.62 3.12 16.90
CA CYS A 96 -8.68 2.32 17.48
C CYS A 96 -9.19 1.30 16.46
N THR A 97 -10.12 0.42 16.88
CA THR A 97 -10.76 -0.55 15.99
C THR A 97 -11.33 0.09 14.73
N GLN A 98 -11.94 1.27 14.86
CA GLN A 98 -12.51 2.00 13.74
C GLN A 98 -11.43 2.44 12.72
N ASP A 99 -10.22 2.74 13.17
CA ASP A 99 -9.11 3.07 12.26
C ASP A 99 -8.69 1.85 11.43
N TYR A 100 -8.65 0.67 12.04
CA TYR A 100 -8.35 -0.58 11.36
C TYR A 100 -9.45 -0.95 10.35
N GLU A 101 -10.72 -0.78 10.71
CA GLU A 101 -11.86 -0.97 9.81
C GLU A 101 -11.82 0.02 8.63
N MET A 102 -11.52 1.29 8.89
CA MET A 102 -11.34 2.31 7.85
C MET A 102 -10.18 1.93 6.90
N MET A 103 -9.06 1.43 7.42
CA MET A 103 -7.98 0.93 6.57
C MET A 103 -8.41 -0.23 5.68
N GLY A 104 -9.20 -1.18 6.21
CA GLY A 104 -9.79 -2.25 5.42
C GLY A 104 -10.73 -1.74 4.33
N ARG A 105 -11.56 -0.75 4.65
CA ARG A 105 -12.43 -0.07 3.68
C ARG A 105 -11.62 0.60 2.57
N TYR A 106 -10.64 1.43 2.92
CA TYR A 106 -9.79 2.11 1.93
C TYR A 106 -9.02 1.11 1.06
N PHE A 107 -8.57 -0.01 1.62
CA PHE A 107 -7.96 -1.09 0.84
C PHE A 107 -8.92 -1.61 -0.23
N CYS A 108 -10.16 -1.94 0.14
CA CYS A 108 -11.17 -2.46 -0.80
C CYS A 108 -11.59 -1.42 -1.85
N GLU A 109 -11.79 -0.16 -1.47
CA GLU A 109 -12.09 0.93 -2.40
C GLU A 109 -10.94 1.14 -3.40
N THR A 110 -9.70 1.15 -2.90
CA THR A 110 -8.50 1.23 -3.75
C THR A 110 -8.38 0.02 -4.67
N LEU A 111 -8.73 -1.18 -4.20
CA LEU A 111 -8.70 -2.40 -5.01
C LEU A 111 -9.71 -2.33 -6.16
N LEU A 112 -10.90 -1.81 -5.89
CA LEU A 112 -11.91 -1.58 -6.92
C LEU A 112 -11.39 -0.63 -7.99
N ASP A 113 -10.84 0.52 -7.59
CA ASP A 113 -10.27 1.50 -8.52
C ASP A 113 -9.03 0.97 -9.26
N TYR A 114 -8.22 0.12 -8.63
CA TYR A 114 -7.04 -0.49 -9.25
C TYR A 114 -7.41 -1.55 -10.30
N CYS A 115 -8.53 -2.25 -10.11
CA CYS A 115 -9.03 -3.23 -11.07
C CYS A 115 -9.85 -2.59 -12.19
N ASP A 116 -10.32 -1.35 -12.01
CA ASP A 116 -11.05 -0.61 -13.01
C ASP A 116 -10.11 -0.12 -14.12
N MET A 117 -10.29 -0.67 -15.32
CA MET A 117 -9.46 -0.35 -16.50
C MET A 117 -10.01 0.86 -17.28
N GLU A 118 -11.08 1.51 -16.82
CA GLU A 118 -11.63 2.69 -17.49
C GLU A 118 -10.82 3.96 -17.16
N PRO A 119 -10.22 4.64 -18.17
CA PRO A 119 -9.47 5.88 -17.96
C PRO A 119 -10.33 7.10 -17.57
N ALA A 120 -11.65 6.94 -17.44
CA ALA A 120 -12.61 8.04 -17.28
C ALA A 120 -12.53 8.77 -15.93
N LYS A 121 -11.91 8.16 -14.90
CA LYS A 121 -11.85 8.72 -13.53
C LYS A 121 -10.62 9.58 -13.24
N VAL A 122 -9.75 9.81 -14.22
CA VAL A 122 -8.71 10.84 -14.10
C VAL A 122 -9.43 12.18 -14.04
N ARG A 123 -9.69 12.66 -12.82
CA ARG A 123 -10.25 13.98 -12.56
C ARG A 123 -9.37 14.97 -13.31
N ARG A 124 -9.85 15.47 -14.45
CA ARG A 124 -9.21 16.53 -15.21
C ARG A 124 -9.14 17.71 -14.26
N THR A 125 -7.99 17.92 -13.62
CA THR A 125 -7.69 19.21 -13.02
C THR A 125 -7.83 20.22 -14.15
N PRO A 126 -8.68 21.25 -14.04
CA PRO A 126 -8.62 22.37 -14.94
C PRO A 126 -7.19 22.92 -14.79
N PHE A 127 -6.37 22.74 -15.82
CA PHE A 127 -5.29 23.68 -16.05
C PHE A 127 -6.00 24.96 -16.48
N ASP A 128 -6.32 25.81 -15.51
CA ASP A 128 -6.67 27.19 -15.77
C ASP A 128 -5.38 27.86 -16.26
N GLY A 129 -5.25 27.90 -17.58
CA GLY A 129 -4.33 28.80 -18.25
C GLY A 129 -5.00 30.17 -18.35
N GLU A 130 -4.52 31.10 -17.53
CA GLU A 130 -4.35 32.52 -17.86
C GLU A 130 -2.95 32.94 -17.45
#